data_AF-A0A561D779-F1
#
_entry.id   AF-A0A561D779-F1
#
_cell.length_a   1.000
_cell.length_b   1.000
_cell.length_c   1.000
_cell.angle_alpha   90.00
_cell.angle_beta   90.00
_cell.angle_gamma   90.00
#
_symmetry.space_group_name_H-M   'P 1'
#
loop_
_entity.id
_entity.type
_entity.pdbx_description
1 polymer ?
#
loop_
_entity_poly.entity_id
_entity_poly.type
_entity_poly.pdbx_seq_one_letter_code
_entity_poly.pdbx_strand_id
1 'polypeptide(L)'
;MSQKTEQLNELIAIIRDGQRFYEHAHDEIDNEQLKALLREMAEAKHQIIQALAVKVAANHEAPASSGTLVGKMRQAYADARATLSSDEEATYVAQLEEAEDRILEAFEDALESAQPDVQALLAVEMPKVRECHQRMSALSKKMQ
;
A
#
# COMPACT_ATOMS: atom_id res chain seq x y z
N MET A 1 22.58 -9.49 -6.26
CA MET A 1 21.38 -8.96 -5.60
C MET A 1 20.83 -10.06 -4.73
N SER A 2 20.73 -9.82 -3.42
CA SER A 2 20.02 -10.72 -2.52
C SER A 2 18.51 -10.62 -2.75
N GLN A 3 17.85 -11.78 -2.80
CA GLN A 3 16.38 -11.91 -2.85
C GLN A 3 15.67 -11.06 -1.78
N LYS A 4 16.32 -10.79 -0.64
CA LYS A 4 15.84 -9.92 0.45
C LYS A 4 15.52 -8.50 -0.02
N THR A 5 16.43 -7.90 -0.79
CA THR A 5 16.35 -6.49 -1.19
C THR A 5 15.30 -6.29 -2.27
N GLU A 6 15.11 -7.28 -3.14
CA GLU A 6 14.06 -7.28 -4.16
C GLU A 6 12.66 -7.32 -3.53
N GLN A 7 12.42 -8.24 -2.59
CA GLN A 7 11.15 -8.34 -1.86
C GLN A 7 10.80 -7.06 -1.09
N LEU A 8 11.76 -6.49 -0.36
CA LEU A 8 11.54 -5.24 0.38
C LEU A 8 11.26 -4.06 -0.55
N ASN A 9 11.96 -3.97 -1.68
CA ASN A 9 11.71 -2.93 -2.67
C ASN A 9 10.35 -3.09 -3.35
N GLU A 10 9.92 -4.33 -3.60
CA GLU A 10 8.60 -4.64 -4.14
C GLU A 10 7.49 -4.22 -3.17
N LEU A 11 7.61 -4.59 -1.89
CA LEU A 11 6.70 -4.13 -0.84
C LEU A 11 6.66 -2.61 -0.74
N ILE A 12 7.82 -1.95 -0.74
CA ILE A 12 7.89 -0.47 -0.72
C ILE A 12 7.15 0.12 -1.92
N ALA A 13 7.27 -0.48 -3.10
CA ALA A 13 6.62 0.00 -4.29
C ALA A 13 5.09 -0.16 -4.22
N ILE A 14 4.60 -1.30 -3.76
CA ILE A 14 3.16 -1.58 -3.57
C ILE A 14 2.56 -0.61 -2.56
N ILE A 15 3.20 -0.40 -1.40
CA ILE A 15 2.72 0.52 -0.37
C ILE A 15 2.75 1.97 -0.88
N ARG A 16 3.77 2.35 -1.66
CA ARG A 16 3.91 3.70 -2.25
C ARG A 16 2.83 3.98 -3.28
N ASP A 17 2.47 3.00 -4.10
CA ASP A 17 1.37 3.16 -5.04
C ASP A 17 0.02 3.25 -4.30
N GLY A 18 -0.17 2.46 -3.24
CA GLY A 18 -1.28 2.65 -2.31
C GLY A 18 -1.33 4.07 -1.73
N GLN A 19 -0.20 4.60 -1.23
CA GLN A 19 -0.11 5.98 -0.72
C GLN A 19 -0.54 7.02 -1.75
N ARG A 20 -0.08 6.89 -3.01
CA ARG A 20 -0.52 7.79 -4.09
C ARG A 20 -2.01 7.69 -4.37
N PHE A 21 -2.58 6.50 -4.21
CA PHE A 21 -4.02 6.31 -4.37
C PHE A 21 -4.82 7.04 -3.29
N TYR A 22 -4.34 7.04 -2.05
CA TYR A 22 -4.90 7.87 -0.97
C TYR A 22 -4.79 9.37 -1.25
N GLU A 23 -3.64 9.83 -1.72
CA GLU A 23 -3.44 11.23 -2.12
C GLU A 23 -4.40 11.64 -3.24
N HIS A 24 -4.61 10.76 -4.21
CA HIS A 24 -5.54 11.02 -5.30
C HIS A 24 -7.00 11.01 -4.84
N ALA A 25 -7.42 10.01 -4.07
CA ALA A 25 -8.76 9.94 -3.51
C ALA A 25 -9.07 11.15 -2.61
N HIS A 26 -8.08 11.66 -1.88
CA HIS A 26 -8.21 12.90 -1.10
C HIS A 26 -8.54 14.12 -1.98
N ASP A 27 -7.96 14.19 -3.18
CA ASP A 27 -8.18 15.34 -4.08
C ASP A 27 -9.52 15.26 -4.83
N GLU A 28 -10.05 14.05 -5.02
CA GLU A 28 -11.28 13.79 -5.78
C GLU A 28 -12.54 13.75 -4.91
N ILE A 29 -12.43 13.33 -3.65
CA ILE A 29 -13.56 13.32 -2.70
C ILE A 29 -13.78 14.75 -2.20
N ASP A 30 -15.03 15.17 -1.96
CA ASP A 30 -15.33 16.50 -1.40
C ASP A 30 -15.54 16.48 0.12
N ASN A 31 -15.82 15.31 0.70
CA ASN A 31 -16.06 15.15 2.11
C ASN A 31 -14.79 15.35 2.97
N GLU A 32 -14.73 16.46 3.71
CA GLU A 32 -13.62 16.82 4.61
C GLU A 32 -13.28 15.75 5.66
N GLN A 33 -14.26 14.99 6.16
CA GLN A 33 -14.01 13.92 7.14
C GLN A 33 -13.27 12.74 6.50
N LEU A 34 -13.65 12.38 5.27
CA LEU A 34 -12.96 11.37 4.48
C LEU A 34 -11.56 11.86 4.09
N LYS A 35 -11.40 13.10 3.64
CA LYS A 35 -10.09 13.68 3.34
C LYS A 35 -9.12 13.58 4.51
N ALA A 36 -9.56 13.95 5.72
CA ALA A 36 -8.73 13.84 6.92
C ALA A 36 -8.27 12.40 7.16
N LEU A 37 -9.19 11.43 7.05
CA LEU A 37 -8.86 10.01 7.21
C LEU A 37 -7.90 9.51 6.13
N LEU A 38 -8.12 9.88 4.86
CA LEU A 38 -7.26 9.47 3.74
C LEU A 38 -5.84 10.01 3.90
N ARG A 39 -5.70 11.26 4.34
CA ARG A 39 -4.41 11.85 4.67
C ARG A 39 -3.71 11.10 5.80
N GLU A 40 -4.42 10.79 6.88
CA GLU A 40 -3.86 10.00 8.00
C GLU A 40 -3.37 8.62 7.53
N MET A 41 -4.13 7.94 6.66
CA MET A 41 -3.71 6.66 6.09
C MET A 41 -2.49 6.79 5.16
N ALA A 42 -2.44 7.82 4.32
CA ALA A 42 -1.28 8.10 3.47
C ALA A 42 -0.02 8.31 4.31
N GLU A 43 -0.14 9.04 5.43
CA GLU A 43 0.96 9.33 6.35
C GLU A 43 1.43 8.07 7.10
N ALA A 44 0.50 7.22 7.54
CA ALA A 44 0.82 5.91 8.12
C ALA A 44 1.60 5.03 7.14
N LYS A 45 1.19 4.99 5.87
CA LYS A 45 1.91 4.26 4.80
C LYS A 45 3.30 4.84 4.55
N HIS A 46 3.42 6.15 4.55
CA HIS A 46 4.70 6.82 4.40
C HIS A 46 5.71 6.39 5.48
N GLN A 47 5.26 6.29 6.74
CA GLN A 47 6.08 5.81 7.85
C GLN A 47 6.54 4.36 7.65
N ILE A 48 5.65 3.47 7.18
CA ILE A 48 6.00 2.08 6.88
C ILE A 48 7.04 2.02 5.75
N ILE A 49 6.85 2.79 4.67
CA ILE A 49 7.81 2.89 3.57
C ILE A 49 9.18 3.33 4.08
N GLN A 50 9.24 4.35 4.93
CA GLN A 50 10.51 4.82 5.50
C GLN A 50 11.18 3.74 6.36
N ALA A 51 10.42 3.04 7.21
CA ALA A 51 10.94 1.95 8.05
C ALA A 51 11.54 0.82 7.21
N LEU A 52 10.85 0.41 6.14
CA LEU A 52 11.34 -0.60 5.20
C LEU A 52 12.56 -0.08 4.41
N ALA A 53 12.53 1.16 3.92
CA ALA A 53 13.60 1.76 3.12
C ALA A 53 14.90 1.93 3.92
N VAL A 54 14.83 2.32 5.20
CA VAL A 54 15.99 2.39 6.09
C VAL A 54 16.67 1.03 6.22
N LYS A 55 15.88 -0.06 6.31
CA LYS A 55 16.44 -1.41 6.37
C LYS A 55 17.01 -1.90 5.05
N VAL A 56 16.40 -1.54 3.92
CA VAL A 56 17.00 -1.77 2.59
C VAL A 56 18.34 -1.05 2.46
N ALA A 57 18.40 0.22 2.84
CA ALA A 57 19.62 1.02 2.79
C ALA A 57 20.72 0.48 3.73
N ALA A 58 20.35 0.00 4.91
CA ALA A 58 21.29 -0.64 5.84
C ALA A 58 21.92 -1.91 5.25
N ASN A 59 21.20 -2.63 4.39
CA ASN A 59 21.67 -3.86 3.74
C ASN A 59 22.64 -3.63 2.56
N HIS A 60 23.03 -2.38 2.24
CA HIS A 60 24.13 -2.03 1.33
C HIS A 60 24.10 -2.66 -0.09
N GLU A 61 22.96 -3.15 -0.57
CA GLU A 61 22.82 -3.66 -1.94
C GLU A 61 22.01 -2.68 -2.80
N ALA A 62 22.55 -2.36 -3.98
CA ALA A 62 21.95 -1.41 -4.91
C ALA A 62 20.48 -1.77 -5.19
N PRO A 63 19.55 -0.79 -5.21
CA PRO A 63 18.15 -1.07 -5.45
C PRO A 63 17.98 -1.72 -6.83
N ALA A 64 17.35 -2.90 -6.87
CA ALA A 64 16.94 -3.50 -8.12
C ALA A 64 15.88 -2.60 -8.77
N SER A 65 16.03 -2.42 -10.07
CA SER A 65 15.07 -1.73 -10.92
C SER A 65 13.82 -2.61 -11.06
N SER A 66 12.96 -2.63 -10.03
CA SER A 66 11.72 -3.43 -9.99
C SER A 66 10.69 -2.90 -10.99
N GLY A 67 10.81 -3.34 -12.24
CA GLY A 67 10.02 -2.84 -13.37
C GLY A 67 8.72 -3.59 -13.66
N THR A 68 8.46 -4.75 -13.04
CA THR A 68 7.41 -5.68 -13.50
C THR A 68 6.11 -5.66 -12.68
N LEU A 69 6.15 -5.50 -11.36
CA LEU A 69 4.92 -5.39 -10.54
C LEU A 69 4.37 -3.97 -10.45
N VAL A 70 5.25 -2.96 -10.42
CA VAL A 70 4.87 -1.53 -10.47
C VAL A 70 4.01 -1.22 -11.71
N GLY A 71 4.27 -1.91 -12.82
CA GLY A 71 3.50 -1.78 -14.05
C GLY A 71 2.04 -2.23 -13.89
N LYS A 72 1.79 -3.33 -13.16
CA LYS A 72 0.43 -3.86 -12.95
C LYS A 72 -0.40 -2.99 -12.02
N MET A 73 0.22 -2.40 -10.98
CA MET A 73 -0.49 -1.44 -10.13
C MET A 73 -0.82 -0.13 -10.85
N ARG A 74 0.09 0.38 -11.70
CA ARG A 74 -0.23 1.52 -12.57
C ARG A 74 -1.39 1.24 -13.52
N GLN A 75 -1.49 0.03 -14.06
CA GLN A 75 -2.64 -0.37 -14.87
C GLN A 75 -3.93 -0.41 -14.05
N ALA A 76 -3.90 -0.98 -12.85
CA ALA A 76 -5.08 -0.97 -11.97
C ALA A 76 -5.53 0.46 -11.62
N TYR A 77 -4.59 1.38 -11.38
CA TYR A 77 -4.88 2.82 -11.21
C TYR A 77 -5.49 3.47 -12.46
N ALA A 78 -4.99 3.12 -13.65
CA ALA A 78 -5.54 3.64 -14.90
C ALA A 78 -6.95 3.10 -15.20
N ASP A 79 -7.21 1.83 -14.91
CA ASP A 79 -8.54 1.21 -15.05
C ASP A 79 -9.53 1.78 -14.04
N ALA A 80 -9.07 2.05 -12.81
CA ALA A 80 -9.83 2.77 -11.79
C ALA A 80 -10.31 4.14 -12.28
N ARG A 81 -9.41 4.93 -12.89
CA ARG A 81 -9.74 6.23 -13.50
C ARG A 81 -10.74 6.11 -14.67
N ALA A 82 -10.72 5.00 -15.40
CA ALA A 82 -11.61 4.78 -16.53
C ALA A 82 -13.05 4.42 -16.09
N THR A 83 -13.22 3.92 -14.86
CA THR A 83 -14.49 3.41 -14.34
C THR A 83 -15.22 4.47 -13.50
N LEU A 84 -15.33 5.69 -14.02
CA LEU A 84 -16.04 6.80 -13.35
C LEU A 84 -17.55 6.48 -13.29
N SER A 85 -18.02 6.11 -12.10
CA SER A 85 -19.41 5.81 -11.76
C SER A 85 -20.08 7.01 -11.06
N SER A 86 -21.41 6.99 -10.97
CA SER A 86 -22.27 8.03 -10.35
C SER A 86 -22.03 8.26 -8.85
N ASP A 87 -21.29 7.38 -8.18
CA ASP A 87 -20.95 7.44 -6.74
C ASP A 87 -19.42 7.40 -6.60
N GLU A 88 -18.79 8.54 -6.90
CA GLU A 88 -17.33 8.68 -6.95
C GLU A 88 -16.69 8.31 -5.60
N GLU A 89 -17.24 8.79 -4.48
CA GLU A 89 -16.69 8.52 -3.13
C GLU A 89 -16.70 7.03 -2.78
N ALA A 90 -17.83 6.34 -2.96
CA ALA A 90 -17.95 4.91 -2.65
C ALA A 90 -17.05 4.05 -3.57
N THR A 91 -16.91 4.46 -4.83
CA THR A 91 -16.02 3.80 -5.80
C THR A 91 -14.55 3.93 -5.38
N TYR A 92 -14.12 5.13 -4.97
CA TYR A 92 -12.76 5.34 -4.45
C TYR A 92 -12.49 4.51 -3.19
N VAL A 93 -13.44 4.46 -2.25
CA VAL A 93 -13.27 3.67 -1.02
C VAL A 93 -13.19 2.17 -1.31
N ALA A 94 -14.02 1.65 -2.23
CA ALA A 94 -13.93 0.24 -2.65
C ALA A 94 -12.58 -0.10 -3.29
N GLN A 95 -12.04 0.79 -4.13
CA GLN A 95 -10.72 0.61 -4.74
C GLN A 95 -9.59 0.73 -3.72
N LEU A 96 -9.75 1.59 -2.70
CA LEU A 96 -8.79 1.72 -1.61
C LEU A 96 -8.75 0.44 -0.77
N GLU A 97 -9.90 -0.18 -0.51
CA GLU A 97 -9.99 -1.48 0.15
C GLU A 97 -9.26 -2.57 -0.66
N GLU A 98 -9.46 -2.62 -1.98
CA GLU A 98 -8.74 -3.57 -2.85
C GLU A 98 -7.22 -3.33 -2.85
N ALA A 99 -6.80 -2.06 -2.81
CA ALA A 99 -5.38 -1.71 -2.70
C ALA A 99 -4.78 -2.14 -1.35
N GLU A 100 -5.52 -2.01 -0.25
CA GLU A 100 -5.09 -2.50 1.07
C GLU A 100 -5.01 -4.03 1.12
N ASP A 101 -5.96 -4.73 0.52
CA ASP A 101 -5.98 -6.19 0.48
C ASP A 101 -4.74 -6.72 -0.26
N ARG A 102 -4.40 -6.11 -1.39
CA ARG A 102 -3.15 -6.42 -2.13
C ARG A 102 -1.89 -6.11 -1.32
N ILE A 103 -1.88 -5.06 -0.51
CA ILE A 103 -0.74 -4.75 0.36
C ILE A 103 -0.60 -5.85 1.44
N LEU A 104 -1.71 -6.29 2.01
CA LEU A 104 -1.74 -7.35 3.02
C LEU A 104 -1.26 -8.68 2.43
N GLU A 105 -1.79 -9.08 1.28
CA GLU A 105 -1.40 -10.29 0.54
C GLU A 105 0.09 -10.26 0.20
N ALA A 106 0.60 -9.14 -0.35
CA ALA A 106 2.02 -8.99 -0.64
C ALA A 106 2.91 -9.09 0.62
N PHE A 107 2.42 -8.62 1.78
CA PHE A 107 3.11 -8.77 3.06
C PHE A 107 3.12 -10.23 3.54
N GLU A 108 2.02 -10.95 3.39
CA GLU A 108 1.91 -12.37 3.73
C GLU A 108 2.79 -13.23 2.81
N ASP A 109 2.74 -13.02 1.50
CA ASP A 109 3.60 -13.67 0.51
C ASP A 109 5.08 -13.39 0.77
N ALA A 110 5.41 -12.14 1.10
CA ALA A 110 6.77 -11.78 1.47
C ALA A 110 7.19 -12.45 2.78
N LEU A 111 6.31 -12.62 3.77
CA LEU A 111 6.62 -13.34 5.01
C LEU A 111 6.89 -14.83 4.78
N GLU A 112 6.19 -15.47 3.85
CA GLU A 112 6.40 -16.89 3.54
C GLU A 112 7.72 -17.13 2.79
N SER A 113 8.08 -16.20 1.91
CA SER A 113 9.25 -16.32 1.04
C SER A 113 10.48 -15.57 1.56
N ALA A 114 10.35 -14.79 2.63
CA ALA A 114 11.44 -14.00 3.22
C ALA A 114 12.42 -14.85 4.03
N GLN A 115 13.66 -14.38 4.06
CA GLN A 115 14.66 -14.89 4.99
C GLN A 115 14.36 -14.45 6.44
N PRO A 116 14.84 -15.17 7.48
CA PRO A 116 14.47 -14.94 8.87
C PRO A 116 14.62 -13.50 9.36
N ASP A 117 15.67 -12.79 8.93
CA ASP A 117 15.89 -11.39 9.32
C ASP A 117 14.82 -10.43 8.76
N VAL A 118 14.38 -10.69 7.53
CA VAL A 118 13.32 -9.91 6.86
C VAL A 118 11.97 -10.32 7.41
N GLN A 119 11.77 -11.61 7.68
CA GLN A 119 10.55 -12.13 8.29
C GLN A 119 10.32 -11.51 9.68
N ALA A 120 11.36 -11.38 10.49
CA ALA A 120 11.28 -10.71 11.80
C ALA A 120 10.92 -9.22 11.69
N LEU A 121 11.38 -8.52 10.64
CA LEU A 121 10.96 -7.15 10.36
C LEU A 121 9.49 -7.10 9.94
N LEU A 122 9.10 -7.91 8.96
CA LEU A 122 7.75 -7.91 8.42
C LEU A 122 6.75 -8.28 9.52
N ALA A 123 7.09 -9.20 10.41
CA ALA A 123 6.28 -9.56 11.58
C ALA A 123 6.06 -8.38 12.54
N VAL A 124 7.03 -7.46 12.66
CA VAL A 124 6.90 -6.24 13.49
C VAL A 124 5.99 -5.21 12.83
N GLU A 125 6.04 -5.07 11.50
CA GLU A 125 5.23 -4.09 10.77
C GLU A 125 3.84 -4.62 10.38
N MET A 126 3.65 -5.94 10.28
CA MET A 126 2.39 -6.60 9.95
C MET A 126 1.19 -6.14 10.80
N PRO A 127 1.26 -6.00 12.14
CA PRO A 127 0.12 -5.49 12.89
C PRO A 127 -0.30 -4.07 12.46
N LYS A 128 0.64 -3.20 12.07
CA LYS A 128 0.31 -1.86 11.56
C LYS A 128 -0.38 -1.92 10.21
N VAL A 129 0.10 -2.79 9.31
CA VAL A 129 -0.53 -3.01 7.99
C VAL A 129 -1.94 -3.54 8.16
N ARG A 130 -2.12 -4.54 9.03
CA ARG A 130 -3.42 -5.15 9.32
C ARG A 130 -4.38 -4.14 9.96
N GLU A 131 -3.89 -3.26 10.82
CA GLU A 131 -4.70 -2.17 11.39
C GLU A 131 -5.15 -1.18 10.30
N CYS A 132 -4.26 -0.78 9.38
CA CYS A 132 -4.62 0.08 8.25
C CYS A 132 -5.71 -0.55 7.37
N HIS A 133 -5.53 -1.83 7.00
CA HIS A 133 -6.52 -2.59 6.23
C HIS A 133 -7.87 -2.67 6.96
N GLN A 134 -7.87 -2.98 8.26
CA GLN A 134 -9.10 -3.05 9.05
C GLN A 134 -9.84 -1.71 9.12
N ARG A 135 -9.10 -0.59 9.26
CA ARG A 135 -9.70 0.74 9.26
C ARG A 135 -10.35 1.06 7.92
N MET A 136 -9.69 0.74 6.80
CA MET A 136 -10.25 0.96 5.47
C MET A 136 -11.45 0.05 5.19
N SER A 137 -11.38 -1.24 5.50
CA SER A 137 -12.52 -2.15 5.33
C SER A 137 -13.72 -1.74 6.21
N ALA A 138 -13.47 -1.25 7.43
CA ALA A 138 -14.53 -0.72 8.28
C ALA A 138 -15.14 0.58 7.72
N LEU A 139 -14.37 1.40 7.01
CA LEU A 139 -14.86 2.59 6.31
C LEU A 139 -15.70 2.19 5.10
N SER A 140 -15.19 1.30 4.25
CA SER A 140 -15.89 0.74 3.08
C SER A 140 -17.26 0.19 3.47
N LYS A 141 -17.33 -0.65 4.51
CA LYS A 141 -18.60 -1.20 5.03
C LYS A 141 -19.59 -0.17 5.56
N LYS A 142 -19.14 1.02 5.95
CA LYS A 142 -20.04 2.11 6.38
C LYS A 142 -20.62 2.89 5.20
N MET A 143 -20.02 2.78 4.02
CA MET A 143 -20.42 3.49 2.80
C MET A 143 -21.20 2.60 1.81
N GLN A 144 -21.28 1.29 2.06
CA GLN A 144 -22.19 0.34 1.40
C GLN A 144 -23.59 0.35 2.03
#